data_AF-A0A392UFZ7-F1
#
_entry.id   AF-A0A392UFZ7-F1
#
_cell.length_a   1.000
_cell.length_b   1.000
_cell.length_c   1.000
_cell.angle_alpha   90.00
_cell.angle_beta   90.00
_cell.angle_gamma   90.00
#
_symmetry.space_group_name_H-M   'P 1'
#
loop_
_entity.id
_entity.type
_entity.pdbx_description
1 polymer ?
#
loop_
_entity_poly.entity_id
_entity_poly.type
_entity_poly.pdbx_seq_one_letter_code
_entity_poly.pdbx_strand_id
1 'polypeptide(L)' 'MGPDANAWCAYHQCKGHDTENCFRLRDLIEDLIRRGHLRKFLDDAAKGHISLPKQERYQPKGKSGEESKGD' A
#
# COMPACT_ATOMS: atom_id res chain seq x y z
N MET A 1 9.46 -15.88 16.38
CA MET A 1 8.57 -15.57 15.24
C MET A 1 8.82 -16.65 14.21
N GLY A 2 8.00 -17.69 14.19
CA GLY A 2 8.19 -18.83 13.29
C GLY A 2 8.03 -18.36 11.85
N PRO A 3 8.90 -18.76 10.92
CA PRO A 3 8.78 -18.38 9.54
C PRO A 3 7.66 -19.22 8.92
N ASP A 4 6.48 -18.64 8.79
CA ASP A 4 5.56 -19.10 7.75
C ASP A 4 6.21 -18.72 6.42
N ALA A 5 7.13 -19.57 5.94
CA ALA A 5 7.94 -19.33 4.75
C ALA A 5 7.08 -19.13 3.48
N ASN A 6 5.80 -19.54 3.56
CA ASN A 6 4.79 -19.36 2.53
C ASN A 6 3.85 -18.17 2.76
N ALA A 7 3.95 -17.46 3.89
CA ALA A 7 3.16 -16.28 4.19
C ALA A 7 3.54 -15.11 3.27
N TRP A 8 2.54 -14.35 2.83
CA TRP A 8 2.69 -13.25 1.87
C TRP A 8 2.11 -11.96 2.44
N CYS A 9 2.96 -10.95 2.60
CA CYS A 9 2.53 -9.64 3.04
C CYS A 9 2.07 -8.85 1.82
N ALA A 10 0.76 -8.58 1.70
CA ALA A 10 0.24 -7.77 0.59
C ALA A 10 0.69 -6.30 0.67
N TYR A 11 0.95 -5.80 1.89
CA TYR A 11 1.43 -4.44 2.12
C TYR A 11 2.88 -4.23 1.67
N HIS A 12 3.77 -5.17 1.97
CA HIS A 12 5.18 -5.10 1.57
C HIS A 12 5.49 -5.85 0.26
N GLN A 13 4.53 -6.62 -0.25
CA GLN A 13 4.69 -7.52 -1.40
C GLN A 13 5.93 -8.43 -1.24
N CYS A 14 6.09 -9.00 -0.05
CA CYS A 14 7.22 -9.86 0.30
C CYS A 14 6.77 -11.15 0.99
N LYS A 15 7.56 -12.20 0.84
CA LYS A 15 7.37 -13.48 1.54
C LYS A 15 7.96 -13.44 2.95
N GLY A 16 7.42 -14.25 3.85
CA GLY A 16 7.95 -14.52 5.19
C GLY A 16 7.08 -14.03 6.35
N HIS A 17 6.05 -13.22 6.07
CA HIS A 17 4.99 -12.88 7.02
C HIS A 17 3.74 -12.43 6.25
N ASP A 18 2.56 -12.58 6.85
CA ASP A 18 1.31 -12.06 6.29
C ASP A 18 1.08 -10.61 6.72
N THR A 19 0.15 -9.92 6.05
CA THR A 19 -0.22 -8.55 6.37
C THR A 19 -0.66 -8.38 7.83
N GLU A 20 -1.34 -9.36 8.42
CA GLU A 20 -1.78 -9.34 9.82
C GLU A 20 -0.62 -9.44 10.82
N ASN A 21 0.42 -10.20 10.48
CA ASN A 21 1.64 -10.35 11.29
C ASN A 21 2.73 -9.35 10.92
N CYS A 22 2.39 -8.29 10.18
CA CYS A 22 3.33 -7.26 9.78
C CYS A 22 3.56 -6.27 10.93
N PHE A 23 4.65 -6.47 11.67
CA PHE A 23 5.05 -5.59 12.78
C PHE A 23 5.18 -4.13 12.34
N ARG A 24 5.81 -3.87 11.19
CA ARG A 24 6.00 -2.51 10.70
C ARG A 24 4.67 -1.81 10.36
N LEU A 25 3.72 -2.55 9.80
CA LEU A 25 2.38 -2.02 9.53
C LEU A 25 1.65 -1.71 10.84
N ARG A 26 1.74 -2.62 11.82
CA ARG A 26 1.15 -2.42 13.14
C ARG A 26 1.74 -1.21 13.87
N ASP A 27 3.06 -1.06 13.88
CA ASP A 27 3.76 0.10 14.46
C ASP A 27 3.33 1.40 13.79
N LEU A 28 3.18 1.39 12.46
CA LEU A 28 2.69 2.55 11.71
C LEU A 28 1.26 2.92 12.12
N ILE A 29 0.36 1.93 12.25
CA ILE A 29 -1.01 2.16 12.71
C ILE A 29 -1.00 2.73 14.14
N GLU A 30 -0.20 2.16 15.04
CA GLU A 30 -0.07 2.66 16.42
C GLU A 30 0.48 4.09 16.47
N ASP A 31 1.46 4.43 15.62
CA ASP A 31 2.00 5.78 15.51
C ASP A 31 0.97 6.78 14.96
N LEU A 32 0.19 6.38 13.96
CA LEU A 32 -0.92 7.20 13.42
C LEU A 32 -2.01 7.45 14.47
N ILE A 33 -2.29 6.47 15.33
CA ILE A 33 -3.21 6.61 16.47
C ILE A 33 -2.62 7.58 17.50
N ARG A 34 -1.36 7.37 17.92
CA ARG A 34 -0.67 8.21 18.93
C ARG A 34 -0.57 9.67 18.51
N ARG A 35 -0.29 9.93 17.23
CA ARG A 35 -0.19 11.30 16.69
C ARG A 35 -1.53 12.02 16.54
N GLY A 36 -2.65 11.34 16.78
CA GLY A 36 -3.99 11.91 16.59
C GLY A 36 -4.36 12.18 15.13
N HIS A 37 -3.50 11.80 14.18
CA HIS A 37 -3.75 11.92 12.75
C HIS A 37 -4.90 11.02 12.31
N LEU A 38 -5.03 9.83 12.92
CA LEU A 38 -6.16 8.96 12.63
C LEU A 38 -7.50 9.61 13.02
N ARG A 39 -7.53 10.34 14.14
CA ARG A 39 -8.75 11.02 14.58
C ARG A 39 -9.15 12.14 13.63
N LYS A 40 -8.19 12.92 13.14
CA LYS A 40 -8.44 13.94 12.11
C LYS A 40 -8.90 13.32 10.80
N PHE A 41 -8.26 12.22 10.36
CA PHE A 41 -8.68 11.50 9.16
C PHE A 41 -10.11 10.95 9.28
N LEU A 42 -10.49 10.39 10.43
CA LEU A 42 -11.87 9.91 10.66
C LEU A 42 -12.89 11.05 10.72
N ASP A 43 -12.52 12.19 11.31
CA ASP A 43 -13.35 13.39 11.34
C ASP A 43 -13.53 14.00 9.94
N ASP A 44 -12.47 14.09 9.15
CA ASP A 44 -12.50 14.49 7.75
C ASP A 44 -13.30 13.48 6.90
N ALA A 45 -13.19 12.19 7.19
CA ALA A 45 -13.98 11.13 6.54
C ALA A 45 -15.47 11.22 6.87
N ALA A 46 -15.82 11.46 8.13
CA ALA A 46 -17.19 11.70 8.57
C ALA A 46 -17.78 12.97 7.93
N LYS A 47 -16.94 13.97 7.67
CA LYS A 47 -17.30 15.21 6.97
C LYS A 47 -17.32 15.07 5.44
N GLY A 48 -16.97 13.90 4.89
CA GLY A 48 -16.90 13.66 3.44
C GLY A 48 -15.71 14.35 2.74
N HIS A 49 -14.76 14.89 3.51
CA HIS A 49 -13.57 15.60 3.07
C HIS A 49 -12.32 14.70 3.07
N ILE A 50 -12.45 13.43 2.67
CA ILE A 50 -11.26 12.56 2.52
C ILE A 50 -10.44 13.08 1.33
N SER A 51 -9.45 13.90 1.63
CA SER A 51 -8.36 14.24 0.71
C SER A 51 -7.44 13.03 0.63
N LEU A 52 -7.90 11.95 0.00
CA LEU A 52 -7.05 10.79 -0.22
C LEU A 52 -5.86 11.31 -1.04
N PRO A 53 -4.60 11.17 -0.57
CA PRO A 53 -3.48 11.52 -1.41
C PRO A 53 -3.67 10.71 -2.69
N LYS A 54 -3.79 11.43 -3.81
CA LYS A 54 -4.00 10.83 -5.12
C LYS A 54 -2.92 9.78 -5.26
N GLN A 55 -3.29 8.50 -5.11
CA GLN A 55 -2.38 7.40 -5.31
C GLN A 55 -1.97 7.54 -6.76
N GLU A 56 -0.81 8.16 -6.97
CA GLU A 56 -0.23 8.31 -8.28
C GLU A 56 -0.03 6.88 -8.74
N ARG A 57 -0.96 6.42 -9.58
CA ARG A 57 -0.86 5.09 -10.18
C ARG A 57 0.52 5.08 -10.81
N TYR A 58 1.41 4.26 -10.25
CA TYR A 58 2.65 3.92 -10.91
C TYR A 58 2.27 3.49 -12.32
N GLN A 59 2.55 4.35 -13.29
CA GLN A 59 2.33 4.09 -14.70
C GLN A 59 3.56 3.31 -15.15
N PRO A 60 3.49 1.98 -15.38
CA PRO A 60 4.61 1.29 -15.97
C PRO A 60 4.80 1.83 -17.39
N LYS A 61 5.80 2.70 -17.56
CA LYS A 61 6.19 3.25 -18.86
C LYS A 61 7.12 2.24 -19.52
N GLY A 62 6.62 1.55 -20.55
CA GLY A 62 7.36 0.51 -21.27
C GLY A 62 6.96 0.37 -22.74
N LYS A 63 7.44 1.32 -23.55
CA LYS A 63 7.87 1.21 -24.97
C LYS A 63 6.87 0.84 -26.07
N SER A 64 6.65 1.85 -26.92
CA SER A 64 6.15 1.81 -28.29
C SER A 64 7.14 1.15 -29.27
N GLY A 65 6.59 0.38 -30.21
CA GLY A 65 7.07 0.26 -31.59
C GLY A 65 7.89 -1.00 -31.91
N GLU A 66 7.31 -1.92 -32.67
CA GLU A 66 7.98 -2.47 -33.85
C GLU A 66 6.92 -2.82 -34.91
N GLU A 67 7.06 -2.11 -36.03
CA GLU A 67 6.53 -2.37 -37.36
C GLU A 67 6.59 -3.84 -37.80
N SER A 68 5.62 -4.27 -38.61
CA SER A 68 5.83 -5.41 -39.51
C SER A 68 5.14 -5.12 -40.84
N LYS A 69 5.98 -4.86 -41.83
CA LYS A 69 5.67 -4.75 -43.27
C LYS A 69 6.42 -5.89 -43.98
N GLY A 70 5.72 -6.61 -44.85
CA GLY A 70 6.22 -7.65 -45.75
C GLY A 70 5.70 -9.04 -45.37
N ASP A 71 5.19 -9.89 -46.26
CA ASP A 71 5.05 -9.91 -47.73
C ASP A 71 3.77 -10.68 -48.06
#